data_AF-U2CC34-F1
#
_entry.id   AF-U2CC34-F1
#
_cell.length_a   1.000
_cell.length_b   1.000
_cell.length_c   1.000
_cell.angle_alpha   90.00
_cell.angle_beta   90.00
_cell.angle_gamma   90.00
#
_symmetry.space_group_name_H-M   'P 1'
#
loop_
_entity.id
_entity.type
_entity.pdbx_description
1 polymer ?
#
loop_
_entity_poly.entity_id
_entity_poly.type
_entity_poly.pdbx_seq_one_letter_code
_entity_poly.pdbx_strand_id
1 'polypeptide(L)'
;MADFWQFLRGKDGEDGIGGDTSAENEPITIIVGKFNVIPQYSNSELQEYVIPSDGSVLFQVYDKEGKAAPAGSVVKGLPGLPADLTFNTDAKGQFKVPMDKLPNLKKLKERKGVTTSVTIGGVTEASAENTLVPNRINVKAELIKVAPHYYNPDKGYEPVVVITYRVQCQVNGQWKAYPFEIAEPGFRVATVKNADQPVAAANVEMNETVDKWNRYHEKEKKQVSVIRPYILTEREKKYIATPEGAKDELKEFQWDGKKKYVTLVFGDGNGASNDYGHVVYPEEKVYSPEINPICDLKNVKIEVKHGESTLWGEFDVNQLGEFYPVEAFVKDKAKRIWNPVGEKKPASELPKDFNFMIMMSMSHSGSGGLTSSYSNYPIFTKNSRFTLVSAYPKNYVELQGGSEYAKYYRGRKAYNFVQDTYWNYVLEDYNTKEGLMVVPQGYIPTDWMK
;
A
#
# COMPACT_ATOMS: atom_id res chain seq x y z
N MET A 1 9.40 31.86 10.47
CA MET A 1 10.27 31.48 11.61
C MET A 1 9.43 31.57 12.87
N ALA A 2 8.50 30.63 13.01
CA ALA A 2 7.62 30.43 14.15
C ALA A 2 7.18 28.95 14.06
N ASP A 3 7.05 28.30 15.21
CA ASP A 3 6.65 26.89 15.41
C ASP A 3 7.65 25.77 15.13
N PHE A 4 8.68 25.70 15.97
CA PHE A 4 9.32 24.44 16.39
C PHE A 4 8.85 24.01 17.80
N TRP A 5 8.29 24.93 18.58
CA TRP A 5 7.91 24.72 19.98
C TRP A 5 6.46 24.28 20.22
N GLN A 6 5.66 24.10 19.17
CA GLN A 6 4.26 23.65 19.32
C GLN A 6 4.07 22.14 19.44
N PHE A 7 5.10 21.33 19.16
CA PHE A 7 4.97 19.86 19.09
C PHE A 7 4.97 19.15 20.47
N LEU A 8 5.19 19.88 21.57
CA LEU A 8 5.20 19.31 22.92
C LEU A 8 3.87 19.42 23.68
N ARG A 9 2.79 19.88 23.05
CA ARG A 9 1.49 20.02 23.75
C ARG A 9 0.58 18.85 23.42
N GLY A 10 0.42 17.96 24.40
CA GLY A 10 -0.75 17.09 24.50
C GLY A 10 -2.04 17.93 24.50
N LYS A 11 -3.17 17.25 24.35
CA LYS A 11 -4.50 17.80 24.01
C LYS A 11 -4.95 19.04 24.81
N ASP A 12 -4.36 19.30 25.99
CA ASP A 12 -4.77 20.37 26.90
C ASP A 12 -3.64 21.33 27.31
N GLY A 13 -2.50 21.33 26.60
CA GLY A 13 -1.48 22.36 26.76
C GLY A 13 -0.58 22.28 28.00
N GLU A 14 -0.68 21.21 28.79
CA GLU A 14 0.32 20.84 29.80
C GLU A 14 1.32 19.83 29.22
N ASP A 15 2.59 20.22 29.29
CA ASP A 15 3.85 19.49 29.30
C ASP A 15 3.94 18.14 28.56
N GLY A 16 4.83 18.11 27.56
CA GLY A 16 5.21 16.95 26.77
C GLY A 16 5.92 15.86 27.55
N ILE A 17 5.17 15.11 28.35
CA ILE A 17 5.54 13.81 28.88
C ILE A 17 4.40 12.85 28.54
N GLY A 18 4.43 12.34 27.30
CA GLY A 18 3.71 11.11 26.94
C GLY A 18 4.42 9.84 27.39
N GLY A 19 5.52 9.97 28.16
CA GLY A 19 6.14 8.88 28.89
C GLY A 19 5.25 8.50 30.07
N ASP A 20 4.69 7.30 30.02
CA ASP A 20 4.01 6.66 31.13
C ASP A 20 4.93 6.75 32.38
N THR A 21 4.63 7.60 33.36
CA THR A 21 5.46 7.80 34.58
C THR A 21 5.37 6.62 35.56
N SER A 22 5.13 5.41 35.04
CA SER A 22 5.13 4.17 35.79
C SER A 22 6.55 3.87 36.32
N ALA A 23 6.63 3.20 37.47
CA ALA A 23 7.88 2.76 38.12
C ALA A 23 8.79 1.83 37.25
N GLU A 24 8.38 1.56 36.01
CA GLU A 24 9.13 0.83 35.00
C GLU A 24 10.13 1.72 34.24
N ASN A 25 9.91 3.04 34.28
CA ASN A 25 10.68 4.06 33.57
C ASN A 25 11.68 4.81 34.47
N GLU A 26 11.80 4.39 35.73
CA GLU A 26 12.87 4.88 36.61
C GLU A 26 14.23 4.38 36.12
N PRO A 27 15.28 5.22 36.14
CA PRO A 27 16.63 4.80 35.77
C PRO A 27 17.09 3.62 36.64
N ILE A 28 17.40 2.49 35.99
CA ILE A 28 17.97 1.32 36.68
C ILE A 28 19.45 1.61 36.96
N THR A 29 19.81 1.71 38.24
CA THR A 29 21.18 1.99 38.67
C THR A 29 21.93 0.70 38.99
N ILE A 30 23.26 0.71 38.77
CA ILE A 30 24.14 -0.41 39.13
C ILE A 30 24.29 -0.47 40.65
N ILE A 31 24.16 -1.66 41.21
CA ILE A 31 24.41 -1.95 42.62
C ILE A 31 25.80 -2.57 42.75
N VAL A 32 26.75 -1.80 43.31
CA VAL A 32 28.13 -2.22 43.53
C VAL A 32 28.20 -3.36 44.55
N GLY A 33 29.13 -4.30 44.36
CA GLY A 33 29.32 -5.48 45.21
C GLY A 33 28.45 -6.69 44.82
N LYS A 34 27.63 -6.56 43.77
CA LYS A 34 26.76 -7.61 43.22
C LYS A 34 26.91 -7.67 41.70
N PHE A 35 26.64 -8.83 41.11
CA PHE A 35 26.43 -8.90 39.66
C PHE A 35 25.11 -8.23 39.27
N ASN A 36 25.10 -7.48 38.18
CA ASN A 36 23.92 -6.76 37.71
C ASN A 36 23.53 -7.26 36.31
N VAL A 37 22.23 -7.36 36.04
CA VAL A 37 21.68 -7.73 34.73
C VAL A 37 20.62 -6.71 34.36
N ILE A 38 20.95 -5.77 33.49
CA ILE A 38 20.14 -4.57 33.26
C ILE A 38 19.69 -4.50 31.80
N PRO A 39 18.38 -4.38 31.51
CA PRO A 39 17.91 -4.17 30.14
C PRO A 39 18.39 -2.82 29.62
N GLN A 40 18.73 -2.77 28.35
CA GLN A 40 19.20 -1.56 27.67
C GLN A 40 18.07 -0.96 26.85
N TYR A 41 17.95 0.37 26.88
CA TYR A 41 16.99 1.06 26.02
C TYR A 41 17.35 0.84 24.54
N SER A 42 16.35 0.45 23.75
CA SER A 42 16.40 0.47 22.29
C SER A 42 16.22 1.91 21.77
N ASN A 43 15.45 2.74 22.49
CA ASN A 43 15.35 4.17 22.31
C ASN A 43 15.32 4.86 23.69
N SER A 44 16.38 5.60 24.02
CA SER A 44 16.53 6.25 25.33
C SER A 44 15.65 7.47 25.52
N GLU A 45 15.31 8.19 24.44
CA GLU A 45 14.46 9.40 24.53
C GLU A 45 13.02 9.03 24.90
N LEU A 46 12.56 7.87 24.42
CA LEU A 46 11.21 7.36 24.66
C LEU A 46 11.16 6.27 25.74
N GLN A 47 12.30 5.96 26.35
CA GLN A 47 12.44 4.93 27.39
C GLN A 47 11.90 3.55 26.95
N GLU A 48 12.06 3.22 25.66
CA GLU A 48 11.65 1.92 25.12
C GLU A 48 12.81 0.92 25.22
N TYR A 49 12.54 -0.28 25.73
CA TYR A 49 13.51 -1.35 25.88
C TYR A 49 13.42 -2.38 24.75
N VAL A 50 12.21 -2.59 24.22
CA VAL A 50 11.95 -3.60 23.20
C VAL A 50 12.37 -3.06 21.84
N ILE A 51 13.14 -3.83 21.09
CA ILE A 51 13.66 -3.43 19.79
C ILE A 51 12.53 -3.57 18.75
N PRO A 52 12.10 -2.49 18.06
CA PRO A 52 10.95 -2.56 17.15
C PRO A 52 11.13 -3.53 15.97
N SER A 53 12.36 -3.77 15.50
CA SER A 53 12.61 -4.61 14.33
C SER A 53 12.52 -6.12 14.58
N ASP A 54 12.72 -6.58 15.81
CA ASP A 54 12.75 -8.02 16.13
C ASP A 54 12.01 -8.39 17.44
N GLY A 55 11.53 -7.40 18.19
CA GLY A 55 10.82 -7.58 19.46
C GLY A 55 11.70 -8.07 20.60
N SER A 56 13.02 -8.14 20.43
CA SER A 56 13.94 -8.58 21.47
C SER A 56 14.27 -7.45 22.46
N VAL A 57 14.81 -7.83 23.61
CA VAL A 57 15.39 -6.88 24.59
C VAL A 57 16.86 -7.21 24.76
N LEU A 58 17.71 -6.19 24.65
CA LEU A 58 19.14 -6.29 24.91
C LEU A 58 19.39 -6.12 26.42
N PHE A 59 20.19 -7.01 27.00
CA PHE A 59 20.63 -6.90 28.39
C PHE A 59 22.14 -6.70 28.45
N GLN A 60 22.60 -5.89 29.40
CA GLN A 60 23.99 -5.76 29.77
C GLN A 60 24.22 -6.42 31.13
N VAL A 61 25.25 -7.25 31.21
CA VAL A 61 25.71 -7.84 32.46
C VAL A 61 26.91 -7.05 32.97
N TYR A 62 26.90 -6.75 34.26
CA TYR A 62 28.02 -6.10 34.95
C TYR A 62 28.55 -6.96 36.10
N ASP A 63 29.86 -6.89 36.31
CA ASP A 63 30.55 -7.46 37.47
C ASP A 63 30.28 -6.64 38.75
N LYS A 64 30.92 -7.01 39.85
CA LYS A 64 30.71 -6.40 41.17
C LYS A 64 31.27 -4.98 41.24
N GLU A 65 32.20 -4.64 40.37
CA GLU A 65 32.81 -3.33 40.23
C GLU A 65 32.01 -2.43 39.27
N GLY A 66 30.94 -2.95 38.66
CA GLY A 66 30.10 -2.22 37.71
C GLY A 66 30.69 -2.15 36.30
N LYS A 67 31.67 -3.00 35.98
CA LYS A 67 32.25 -3.13 34.63
C LYS A 67 31.50 -4.19 33.84
N ALA A 68 31.49 -4.06 32.51
CA ALA A 68 30.87 -5.06 31.64
C ALA A 68 31.48 -6.45 31.87
N ALA A 69 30.60 -7.46 32.00
CA ALA A 69 31.04 -8.84 32.19
C ALA A 69 31.79 -9.37 30.95
N PRO A 70 32.76 -10.30 31.12
CA PRO A 70 33.44 -10.92 30.00
C PRO A 70 32.50 -11.79 29.16
N ALA A 71 32.90 -12.11 27.93
CA ALA A 71 32.19 -13.04 27.06
C ALA A 71 32.03 -14.42 27.69
N GLY A 72 30.90 -15.10 27.41
CA GLY A 72 30.60 -16.42 27.94
C GLY A 72 30.17 -16.43 29.41
N SER A 73 29.95 -15.26 30.02
CA SER A 73 29.29 -15.18 31.34
C SER A 73 27.85 -15.68 31.22
N VAL A 74 27.40 -16.44 32.22
CA VAL A 74 26.13 -17.19 32.13
C VAL A 74 25.10 -16.54 33.04
N VAL A 75 23.90 -16.27 32.52
CA VAL A 75 22.75 -15.77 33.29
C VAL A 75 21.61 -16.77 33.24
N LYS A 76 21.02 -17.10 34.39
CA LYS A 76 19.86 -18.01 34.50
C LYS A 76 18.73 -17.43 35.34
N GLY A 77 17.50 -17.78 34.97
CA GLY A 77 16.29 -17.48 35.73
C GLY A 77 16.04 -15.99 35.90
N LEU A 78 15.98 -15.26 34.78
CA LEU A 78 15.51 -13.88 34.74
C LEU A 78 14.08 -13.76 35.32
N PRO A 79 13.76 -12.69 36.08
CA PRO A 79 12.41 -12.47 36.60
C PRO A 79 11.33 -12.59 35.53
N GLY A 80 10.26 -13.32 35.82
CA GLY A 80 9.12 -13.45 34.91
C GLY A 80 9.33 -14.45 33.77
N LEU A 81 10.52 -15.02 33.61
CA LEU A 81 10.82 -16.09 32.66
C LEU A 81 10.89 -17.47 33.34
N PRO A 82 10.80 -18.59 32.58
CA PRO A 82 11.14 -19.90 33.11
C PRO A 82 12.55 -19.94 33.71
N ALA A 83 12.70 -20.56 34.88
CA ALA A 83 13.92 -20.50 35.68
C ALA A 83 15.13 -21.22 35.04
N ASP A 84 14.87 -22.19 34.17
CA ASP A 84 15.86 -23.00 33.46
C ASP A 84 16.43 -22.30 32.21
N LEU A 85 15.80 -21.22 31.74
CA LEU A 85 16.32 -20.43 30.62
C LEU A 85 17.69 -19.84 30.97
N THR A 86 18.63 -20.05 30.05
CA THR A 86 20.03 -19.68 30.19
C THR A 86 20.45 -18.78 29.02
N PHE A 87 21.21 -17.73 29.32
CA PHE A 87 21.77 -16.81 28.33
C PHE A 87 23.27 -16.66 28.55
N ASN A 88 24.03 -16.55 27.48
CA ASN A 88 25.48 -16.33 27.51
C ASN A 88 25.79 -14.95 26.95
N THR A 89 26.70 -14.22 27.61
CA THR A 89 27.13 -12.92 27.14
C THR A 89 28.03 -13.02 25.91
N ASP A 90 27.91 -12.03 25.03
CA ASP A 90 28.82 -11.78 23.92
C ASP A 90 30.10 -11.05 24.37
N ALA A 91 30.91 -10.63 23.40
CA ALA A 91 32.16 -9.88 23.63
C ALA A 91 31.99 -8.55 24.37
N LYS A 92 30.79 -7.98 24.42
CA LYS A 92 30.46 -6.74 25.12
C LYS A 92 29.84 -6.99 26.51
N GLY A 93 29.72 -8.25 26.93
CA GLY A 93 29.01 -8.59 28.16
C GLY A 93 27.49 -8.52 28.00
N GLN A 94 26.98 -8.62 26.77
CA GLN A 94 25.57 -8.44 26.45
C GLN A 94 24.92 -9.73 25.98
N PHE A 95 23.60 -9.82 26.12
CA PHE A 95 22.82 -10.87 25.47
C PHE A 95 21.43 -10.36 25.11
N LYS A 96 20.78 -11.00 24.13
CA LYS A 96 19.40 -10.69 23.75
C LYS A 96 18.43 -11.73 24.31
N VAL A 97 17.29 -11.26 24.82
CA VAL A 97 16.11 -12.10 25.07
C VAL A 97 15.16 -11.92 23.88
N PRO A 98 14.90 -12.97 23.08
CA PRO A 98 14.01 -12.89 21.92
C PRO A 98 12.53 -12.76 22.35
N MET A 99 11.71 -12.19 21.46
CA MET A 99 10.31 -11.86 21.72
C MET A 99 9.48 -13.04 22.23
N ASP A 100 9.68 -14.23 21.67
CA ASP A 100 8.96 -15.46 22.01
C ASP A 100 9.22 -15.93 23.45
N LYS A 101 10.35 -15.50 24.04
CA LYS A 101 10.71 -15.79 25.43
C LYS A 101 10.30 -14.70 26.41
N LEU A 102 10.04 -13.47 25.96
CA LEU A 102 9.66 -12.37 26.84
C LEU A 102 8.32 -12.63 27.54
N PRO A 103 8.11 -12.12 28.77
CA PRO A 103 6.83 -12.26 29.44
C PRO A 103 5.74 -11.51 28.67
N ASN A 104 4.51 -12.03 28.74
CA ASN A 104 3.35 -11.41 28.12
C ASN A 104 2.36 -10.95 29.19
N LEU A 105 2.18 -9.63 29.31
CA LEU A 105 1.24 -9.00 30.23
C LEU A 105 1.42 -9.41 31.71
N LYS A 106 2.65 -9.73 32.13
CA LYS A 106 2.95 -9.95 33.56
C LYS A 106 3.04 -8.63 34.30
N LYS A 107 2.64 -8.64 35.58
CA LYS A 107 2.72 -7.46 36.45
C LYS A 107 4.19 -7.16 36.78
N LEU A 108 4.50 -5.88 37.05
CA LEU A 108 5.86 -5.42 37.37
C LEU A 108 6.55 -6.27 38.44
N LYS A 109 5.85 -6.62 39.53
CA LYS A 109 6.39 -7.44 40.64
C LYS A 109 6.84 -8.84 40.23
N GLU A 110 6.33 -9.37 39.12
CA GLU A 110 6.68 -10.71 38.63
C GLU A 110 7.88 -10.66 37.69
N ARG A 111 8.26 -9.47 37.22
CA ARG A 111 9.27 -9.23 36.18
C ARG A 111 10.37 -8.25 36.61
N LYS A 112 10.37 -7.83 37.87
CA LYS A 112 11.43 -7.05 38.51
C LYS A 112 11.95 -7.81 39.72
N GLY A 113 13.27 -7.94 39.87
CA GLY A 113 13.89 -8.65 40.99
C GLY A 113 15.30 -9.16 40.68
N VAL A 114 15.61 -10.37 41.15
CA VAL A 114 16.91 -11.03 40.97
C VAL A 114 16.86 -12.10 39.90
N THR A 115 18.00 -12.36 39.26
CA THR A 115 18.21 -13.61 38.53
C THR A 115 18.48 -14.75 39.51
N THR A 116 18.19 -15.99 39.10
CA THR A 116 18.51 -17.18 39.92
C THR A 116 20.02 -17.35 40.07
N SER A 117 20.78 -17.11 39.00
CA SER A 117 22.24 -17.13 39.06
C SER A 117 22.89 -16.35 37.92
N VAL A 118 24.02 -15.72 38.21
CA VAL A 118 24.99 -15.17 37.26
C VAL A 118 26.34 -15.81 37.55
N THR A 119 26.98 -16.35 36.51
CA THR A 119 28.32 -16.96 36.58
C THR A 119 29.31 -16.10 35.81
N ILE A 120 30.26 -15.47 36.50
CA ILE A 120 31.36 -14.67 35.93
C ILE A 120 32.68 -15.15 36.54
N GLY A 121 33.65 -15.52 35.70
CA GLY A 121 34.98 -15.93 36.18
C GLY A 121 34.98 -17.12 37.15
N GLY A 122 34.01 -18.04 37.02
CA GLY A 122 33.87 -19.21 37.91
C GLY A 122 33.10 -18.95 39.21
N VAL A 123 32.77 -17.69 39.53
CA VAL A 123 31.92 -17.34 40.68
C VAL A 123 30.46 -17.35 40.26
N THR A 124 29.59 -18.03 41.02
CA THR A 124 28.15 -18.11 40.74
C THR A 124 27.35 -17.59 41.94
N GLU A 125 26.49 -16.60 41.72
CA GLU A 125 25.60 -16.03 42.72
C GLU A 125 24.36 -15.39 42.07
N ALA A 126 23.30 -15.11 42.83
CA ALA A 126 22.17 -14.33 42.34
C ALA A 126 22.59 -12.89 41.99
N SER A 127 21.93 -12.27 41.01
CA SER A 127 22.15 -10.85 40.70
C SER A 127 21.62 -9.94 41.81
N ALA A 128 21.88 -8.64 41.67
CA ALA A 128 21.17 -7.61 42.40
C ALA A 128 19.66 -7.57 42.03
N GLU A 129 18.85 -6.97 42.91
CA GLU A 129 17.37 -6.88 42.81
C GLU A 129 16.87 -5.89 41.73
N ASN A 130 17.80 -5.26 41.01
CA ASN A 130 17.53 -4.23 40.01
C ASN A 130 17.27 -4.78 38.60
N THR A 131 17.15 -6.10 38.42
CA THR A 131 16.86 -6.67 37.10
C THR A 131 15.40 -6.43 36.76
N LEU A 132 15.15 -5.78 35.62
CA LEU A 132 13.83 -5.63 35.02
C LEU A 132 13.76 -6.42 33.72
N VAL A 133 12.70 -7.21 33.54
CA VAL A 133 12.41 -7.88 32.27
C VAL A 133 11.15 -7.24 31.67
N PRO A 134 11.28 -6.45 30.60
CA PRO A 134 10.13 -5.85 29.93
C PRO A 134 9.17 -6.93 29.41
N ASN A 135 7.87 -6.63 29.38
CA ASN A 135 6.93 -7.47 28.63
C ASN A 135 7.21 -7.34 27.13
N ARG A 136 6.91 -8.40 26.37
CA ARG A 136 6.83 -8.28 24.92
C ARG A 136 5.76 -7.26 24.52
N ILE A 137 5.96 -6.63 23.37
CA ILE A 137 5.00 -5.72 22.75
C ILE A 137 4.12 -6.53 21.81
N ASN A 138 2.82 -6.64 22.11
CA ASN A 138 1.88 -7.24 21.17
C ASN A 138 1.47 -6.19 20.13
N VAL A 139 1.38 -6.57 18.85
CA VAL A 139 0.99 -5.67 17.76
C VAL A 139 -0.32 -6.15 17.13
N LYS A 140 -1.17 -5.22 16.74
CA LYS A 140 -2.36 -5.49 15.92
C LYS A 140 -2.54 -4.41 14.86
N ALA A 141 -3.22 -4.78 13.78
CA ALA A 141 -3.58 -3.86 12.72
C ALA A 141 -5.04 -4.04 12.32
N GLU A 142 -5.66 -2.95 11.86
CA GLU A 142 -7.05 -2.90 11.39
C GLU A 142 -7.12 -2.11 10.08
N LEU A 143 -7.94 -2.58 9.14
CA LEU A 143 -8.34 -1.79 7.97
C LEU A 143 -9.55 -0.91 8.36
N ILE A 144 -9.35 0.41 8.35
CA ILE A 144 -10.31 1.37 8.91
C ILE A 144 -11.15 2.11 7.87
N LYS A 145 -10.67 2.20 6.63
CA LYS A 145 -11.42 2.77 5.50
C LYS A 145 -10.94 2.12 4.21
N VAL A 146 -11.88 1.87 3.32
CA VAL A 146 -11.60 1.42 1.96
C VAL A 146 -12.36 2.32 1.02
N ALA A 147 -11.68 2.79 -0.02
CA ALA A 147 -12.28 3.62 -1.03
C ALA A 147 -11.72 3.26 -2.42
N PRO A 148 -12.57 3.29 -3.45
CA PRO A 148 -12.07 3.26 -4.82
C PRO A 148 -11.40 4.60 -5.12
N HIS A 149 -10.33 4.58 -5.88
CA HIS A 149 -9.60 5.77 -6.27
C HIS A 149 -8.96 5.56 -7.63
N TYR A 150 -8.26 6.58 -8.10
CA TYR A 150 -7.33 6.45 -9.20
C TYR A 150 -5.94 6.89 -8.74
N TYR A 151 -4.90 6.19 -9.16
CA TYR A 151 -3.52 6.60 -8.94
C TYR A 151 -3.04 7.26 -10.23
N ASN A 152 -2.41 8.44 -10.12
CA ASN A 152 -1.82 9.14 -11.25
C ASN A 152 -0.29 9.09 -11.13
N PRO A 153 0.39 8.02 -11.58
CA PRO A 153 1.78 8.17 -11.96
C PRO A 153 1.83 9.16 -13.14
N ASP A 154 2.93 9.87 -13.36
CA ASP A 154 3.10 10.94 -14.36
C ASP A 154 2.72 10.62 -15.84
N LYS A 155 2.10 9.47 -16.12
CA LYS A 155 1.77 8.89 -17.42
C LYS A 155 0.33 8.37 -17.58
N GLY A 156 -0.60 8.64 -16.64
CA GLY A 156 -2.04 8.32 -16.80
C GLY A 156 -2.73 7.83 -15.53
N TYR A 157 -4.07 7.78 -15.53
CA TYR A 157 -4.87 7.40 -14.36
C TYR A 157 -5.13 5.88 -14.29
N GLU A 158 -4.61 5.24 -13.25
CA GLU A 158 -4.82 3.81 -12.98
C GLU A 158 -5.90 3.60 -11.90
N PRO A 159 -6.90 2.76 -12.12
CA PRO A 159 -7.93 2.48 -11.13
C PRO A 159 -7.42 1.59 -9.99
N VAL A 160 -7.59 2.07 -8.77
CA VAL A 160 -7.12 1.38 -7.55
C VAL A 160 -8.21 1.31 -6.49
N VAL A 161 -7.98 0.47 -5.49
CA VAL A 161 -8.64 0.50 -4.18
C VAL A 161 -7.62 1.02 -3.18
N VAL A 162 -7.92 2.15 -2.54
CA VAL A 162 -7.15 2.71 -1.43
C VAL A 162 -7.63 2.10 -0.13
N ILE A 163 -6.70 1.47 0.60
CA ILE A 163 -6.91 0.86 1.90
C ILE A 163 -6.22 1.75 2.94
N THR A 164 -7.00 2.36 3.83
CA THR A 164 -6.49 3.08 5.00
C THR A 164 -6.43 2.14 6.20
N TYR A 165 -5.31 2.13 6.90
CA TYR A 165 -5.07 1.22 8.02
C TYR A 165 -4.68 1.94 9.31
N ARG A 166 -4.76 1.20 10.42
CA ARG A 166 -4.26 1.60 11.73
C ARG A 166 -3.49 0.45 12.34
N VAL A 167 -2.33 0.75 12.91
CA VAL A 167 -1.52 -0.19 13.69
C VAL A 167 -1.49 0.27 15.14
N GLN A 168 -1.57 -0.67 16.08
CA GLN A 168 -1.52 -0.43 17.52
C GLN A 168 -0.58 -1.42 18.19
N CYS A 169 0.11 -0.96 19.22
CA CYS A 169 0.93 -1.78 20.11
C CYS A 169 0.26 -1.87 21.48
N GLN A 170 0.44 -3.00 22.17
CA GLN A 170 -0.01 -3.19 23.54
C GLN A 170 1.16 -3.01 24.49
N VAL A 171 1.13 -1.90 25.23
CA VAL A 171 2.13 -1.57 26.25
C VAL A 171 1.44 -1.70 27.61
N ASN A 172 1.97 -2.55 28.49
CA ASN A 172 1.43 -2.76 29.84
C ASN A 172 -0.09 -3.03 29.89
N GLY A 173 -0.59 -3.81 28.92
CA GLY A 173 -1.99 -4.20 28.82
C GLY A 173 -2.89 -3.21 28.09
N GLN A 174 -2.42 -1.99 27.81
CA GLN A 174 -3.19 -0.97 27.11
C GLN A 174 -2.78 -0.89 25.63
N TRP A 175 -3.78 -0.84 24.74
CA TRP A 175 -3.56 -0.62 23.32
C TRP A 175 -3.34 0.87 23.04
N LYS A 176 -2.15 1.23 22.57
CA LYS A 176 -1.76 2.59 22.18
C LYS A 176 -1.49 2.63 20.67
N ALA A 177 -1.37 3.83 20.11
CA ALA A 177 -1.00 3.98 18.70
C ALA A 177 0.42 3.42 18.48
N TYR A 178 0.66 2.79 17.33
CA TYR A 178 2.01 2.35 16.96
C TYR A 178 2.95 3.57 16.91
N PRO A 179 4.19 3.46 17.44
CA PRO A 179 5.10 4.60 17.50
C PRO A 179 5.79 4.82 16.15
N PHE A 180 5.04 5.37 15.18
CA PHE A 180 5.52 5.65 13.82
C PHE A 180 6.75 6.56 13.74
N GLU A 181 7.02 7.33 14.81
CA GLU A 181 8.21 8.19 14.92
C GLU A 181 9.50 7.39 15.19
N ILE A 182 9.40 6.17 15.72
CA ILE A 182 10.54 5.30 16.01
C ILE A 182 10.81 4.35 14.85
N ALA A 183 9.75 3.75 14.33
CA ALA A 183 9.81 2.79 13.25
C ALA A 183 8.52 2.85 12.44
N GLU A 184 8.63 2.66 11.14
CA GLU A 184 7.47 2.45 10.28
C GLU A 184 7.21 0.95 10.17
N PRO A 185 5.95 0.49 10.32
CA PRO A 185 5.66 -0.92 10.19
C PRO A 185 5.79 -1.35 8.73
N GLY A 186 6.56 -2.40 8.50
CA GLY A 186 6.65 -3.04 7.19
C GLY A 186 5.32 -3.71 6.85
N PHE A 187 4.90 -3.69 5.59
CA PHE A 187 3.74 -4.46 5.15
C PHE A 187 3.88 -4.95 3.72
N ARG A 188 3.07 -5.95 3.39
CA ARG A 188 2.85 -6.45 2.03
C ARG A 188 1.36 -6.50 1.73
N VAL A 189 1.01 -6.29 0.46
CA VAL A 189 -0.31 -6.64 -0.05
C VAL A 189 -0.35 -8.17 -0.19
N ALA A 190 -1.46 -8.77 0.21
CA ALA A 190 -1.68 -10.21 0.08
C ALA A 190 -3.05 -10.49 -0.54
N THR A 191 -3.14 -11.55 -1.36
CA THR A 191 -4.44 -12.08 -1.78
C THR A 191 -4.97 -13.06 -0.74
N VAL A 192 -6.29 -13.09 -0.56
CA VAL A 192 -6.98 -14.01 0.35
C VAL A 192 -7.57 -15.16 -0.46
N LYS A 193 -7.17 -16.40 -0.14
CA LYS A 193 -7.54 -17.61 -0.88
C LYS A 193 -9.01 -17.96 -0.69
N ASN A 194 -9.51 -17.85 0.53
CA ASN A 194 -10.91 -18.10 0.89
C ASN A 194 -11.46 -16.97 1.77
N ALA A 195 -12.45 -16.24 1.26
CA ALA A 195 -13.05 -15.11 1.96
C ALA A 195 -13.90 -15.51 3.17
N ASP A 196 -14.37 -16.76 3.25
CA ASP A 196 -15.16 -17.25 4.38
C ASP A 196 -14.28 -17.69 5.56
N GLN A 197 -12.96 -17.75 5.38
CA GLN A 197 -11.99 -18.07 6.42
C GLN A 197 -11.33 -16.80 6.99
N PRO A 198 -10.84 -16.83 8.24
CA PRO A 198 -10.03 -15.76 8.80
C PRO A 198 -8.77 -15.49 7.97
N VAL A 199 -8.27 -14.25 8.03
CA VAL A 199 -6.97 -13.93 7.47
C VAL A 199 -5.89 -14.52 8.38
N ALA A 200 -5.03 -15.36 7.81
CA ALA A 200 -3.93 -16.02 8.50
C ALA A 200 -2.91 -16.51 7.47
N ALA A 201 -1.69 -16.85 7.93
CA ALA A 201 -0.59 -17.33 7.08
C ALA A 201 -1.03 -18.40 6.05
N ALA A 202 -1.87 -19.37 6.45
CA ALA A 202 -2.35 -20.43 5.56
C ALA A 202 -3.34 -19.95 4.49
N ASN A 203 -4.13 -18.91 4.79
CA ASN A 203 -5.22 -18.40 3.95
C ASN A 203 -4.83 -17.16 3.11
N VAL A 204 -3.58 -16.72 3.18
CA VAL A 204 -3.06 -15.65 2.34
C VAL A 204 -1.99 -16.15 1.38
N GLU A 205 -1.80 -15.40 0.30
CA GLU A 205 -0.68 -15.58 -0.63
C GLU A 205 0.06 -14.25 -0.78
N MET A 206 1.38 -14.33 -0.59
CA MET A 206 2.33 -13.22 -0.68
C MET A 206 3.48 -13.69 -1.56
N ASN A 207 3.53 -13.19 -2.79
CA ASN A 207 4.56 -13.52 -3.77
C ASN A 207 4.84 -12.29 -4.64
N GLU A 208 5.88 -12.35 -5.47
CA GLU A 208 6.27 -11.23 -6.33
C GLU A 208 5.14 -10.77 -7.27
N THR A 209 4.28 -11.69 -7.72
CA THR A 209 3.10 -11.34 -8.55
C THR A 209 2.09 -10.53 -7.77
N VAL A 210 1.83 -10.87 -6.50
CA VAL A 210 0.90 -10.13 -5.64
C VAL A 210 1.50 -8.78 -5.23
N ASP A 211 2.81 -8.70 -5.01
CA ASP A 211 3.46 -7.43 -4.66
C ASP A 211 3.26 -6.36 -5.75
N LYS A 212 3.19 -6.76 -7.03
CA LYS A 212 2.88 -5.85 -8.15
C LYS A 212 1.52 -5.17 -8.03
N TRP A 213 0.59 -5.73 -7.26
CA TRP A 213 -0.72 -5.12 -7.01
C TRP A 213 -0.61 -3.89 -6.11
N ASN A 214 0.46 -3.75 -5.32
CA ASN A 214 0.75 -2.54 -4.56
C ASN A 214 1.30 -1.45 -5.49
N ARG A 215 0.57 -0.35 -5.66
CA ARG A 215 1.00 0.77 -6.51
C ARG A 215 1.66 1.89 -5.76
N TYR A 216 1.08 2.27 -4.63
CA TYR A 216 1.55 3.44 -3.91
C TYR A 216 1.21 3.33 -2.43
N HIS A 217 2.17 3.76 -1.61
CA HIS A 217 2.02 3.88 -0.17
C HIS A 217 2.15 5.34 0.24
N GLU A 218 1.04 5.92 0.69
CA GLU A 218 1.02 7.25 1.28
C GLU A 218 1.19 7.13 2.80
N LYS A 219 2.45 7.19 3.24
CA LYS A 219 2.88 6.93 4.63
C LYS A 219 2.14 7.80 5.64
N GLU A 220 2.08 9.11 5.39
CA GLU A 220 1.46 10.10 6.29
C GLU A 220 -0.03 9.81 6.52
N LYS A 221 -0.74 9.40 5.46
CA LYS A 221 -2.17 9.06 5.54
C LYS A 221 -2.42 7.60 5.91
N LYS A 222 -1.38 6.77 6.01
CA LYS A 222 -1.45 5.34 6.28
C LYS A 222 -2.36 4.63 5.27
N GLN A 223 -2.08 4.90 3.99
CA GLN A 223 -2.89 4.47 2.86
C GLN A 223 -2.08 3.66 1.85
N VAL A 224 -2.64 2.55 1.39
CA VAL A 224 -2.06 1.69 0.35
C VAL A 224 -3.01 1.65 -0.83
N SER A 225 -2.50 1.92 -2.03
CA SER A 225 -3.24 1.80 -3.29
C SER A 225 -3.00 0.43 -3.90
N VAL A 226 -4.09 -0.33 -4.11
CA VAL A 226 -4.06 -1.67 -4.67
C VAL A 226 -4.79 -1.71 -6.01
N ILE A 227 -4.18 -2.29 -7.05
CA ILE A 227 -4.80 -2.38 -8.39
C ILE A 227 -6.09 -3.20 -8.34
N ARG A 228 -7.05 -2.79 -9.19
CA ARG A 228 -8.26 -3.55 -9.45
C ARG A 228 -8.09 -4.51 -10.62
N PRO A 229 -8.63 -5.74 -10.57
CA PRO A 229 -8.47 -6.69 -11.67
C PRO A 229 -9.18 -6.21 -12.95
N TYR A 230 -8.53 -6.40 -14.10
CA TYR A 230 -8.97 -5.87 -15.39
C TYR A 230 -9.87 -6.85 -16.14
N ILE A 231 -11.06 -6.38 -16.51
CA ILE A 231 -11.84 -7.03 -17.56
C ILE A 231 -11.22 -6.62 -18.90
N LEU A 232 -10.79 -7.60 -19.69
CA LEU A 232 -10.15 -7.38 -20.99
C LEU A 232 -11.19 -7.46 -22.12
N THR A 233 -11.05 -6.57 -23.10
CA THR A 233 -11.71 -6.65 -24.40
C THR A 233 -11.21 -7.87 -25.19
N GLU A 234 -11.98 -8.30 -26.20
CA GLU A 234 -11.54 -9.39 -27.09
C GLU A 234 -10.23 -9.07 -27.83
N ARG A 235 -9.97 -7.80 -28.13
CA ARG A 235 -8.71 -7.37 -28.76
C ARG A 235 -7.54 -7.53 -27.79
N GLU A 236 -7.67 -7.07 -26.56
CA GLU A 236 -6.61 -7.21 -25.55
C GLU A 236 -6.35 -8.68 -25.23
N LYS A 237 -7.39 -9.53 -25.18
CA LYS A 237 -7.22 -10.99 -25.04
C LYS A 237 -6.37 -11.59 -26.14
N LYS A 238 -6.58 -11.17 -27.40
CA LYS A 238 -5.74 -11.60 -28.53
C LYS A 238 -4.30 -11.13 -28.38
N TYR A 239 -4.10 -9.87 -27.97
CA TYR A 239 -2.78 -9.31 -27.78
C TYR A 239 -1.97 -10.02 -26.69
N ILE A 240 -2.55 -10.27 -25.50
CA ILE A 240 -1.83 -10.94 -24.42
C ILE A 240 -1.49 -12.42 -24.72
N ALA A 241 -2.07 -12.97 -25.80
CA ALA A 241 -1.74 -14.29 -26.32
C ALA A 241 -0.54 -14.27 -27.28
N THR A 242 -0.07 -13.11 -27.75
CA THR A 242 1.16 -12.99 -28.54
C THR A 242 2.41 -13.01 -27.64
N PRO A 243 3.61 -13.33 -28.17
CA PRO A 243 4.85 -13.25 -27.42
C PRO A 243 5.13 -11.88 -26.79
N GLU A 244 4.75 -10.80 -27.47
CA GLU A 244 4.92 -9.42 -27.02
C GLU A 244 3.95 -9.11 -25.88
N GLY A 245 2.66 -9.39 -26.05
CA GLY A 245 1.64 -9.10 -25.03
C GLY A 245 1.69 -10.05 -23.83
N ALA A 246 2.35 -11.20 -23.93
CA ALA A 246 2.50 -12.13 -22.82
C ALA A 246 3.30 -11.57 -21.62
N LYS A 247 4.03 -10.47 -21.81
CA LYS A 247 4.79 -9.74 -20.78
C LYS A 247 4.13 -8.43 -20.35
N ASP A 248 2.95 -8.13 -20.90
CA ASP A 248 2.23 -6.89 -20.64
C ASP A 248 1.44 -6.94 -19.32
N GLU A 249 1.34 -5.79 -18.64
CA GLU A 249 0.60 -5.66 -17.38
C GLU A 249 -0.89 -6.04 -17.51
N LEU A 250 -1.49 -5.92 -18.70
CA LEU A 250 -2.86 -6.36 -18.95
C LEU A 250 -3.07 -7.84 -18.62
N LYS A 251 -2.06 -8.67 -18.86
CA LYS A 251 -2.10 -10.10 -18.52
C LYS A 251 -1.92 -10.31 -17.02
N GLU A 252 -1.05 -9.54 -16.39
CA GLU A 252 -0.75 -9.65 -14.95
C GLU A 252 -1.97 -9.35 -14.08
N PHE A 253 -2.77 -8.37 -14.49
CA PHE A 253 -3.95 -7.92 -13.74
C PHE A 253 -5.27 -8.44 -14.28
N GLN A 254 -5.25 -9.36 -15.25
CA GLN A 254 -6.47 -9.91 -15.85
C GLN A 254 -7.40 -10.52 -14.79
N TRP A 255 -8.68 -10.16 -14.87
CA TRP A 255 -9.72 -10.79 -14.08
C TRP A 255 -10.03 -12.19 -14.60
N ASP A 256 -10.01 -13.18 -13.70
CA ASP A 256 -10.21 -14.61 -13.99
C ASP A 256 -11.67 -15.07 -13.86
N GLY A 257 -12.62 -14.14 -13.73
CA GLY A 257 -14.03 -14.44 -13.53
C GLY A 257 -14.42 -14.74 -12.09
N LYS A 258 -13.48 -14.67 -11.12
CA LYS A 258 -13.75 -14.94 -9.70
C LYS A 258 -13.55 -13.68 -8.85
N LYS A 259 -14.32 -13.57 -7.76
CA LYS A 259 -14.12 -12.47 -6.79
C LYS A 259 -12.71 -12.55 -6.20
N LYS A 260 -12.01 -11.42 -6.21
CA LYS A 260 -10.65 -11.29 -5.67
C LYS A 260 -10.69 -10.55 -4.35
N TYR A 261 -10.08 -11.13 -3.32
CA TYR A 261 -10.00 -10.52 -2.00
C TYR A 261 -8.55 -10.22 -1.68
N VAL A 262 -8.30 -9.05 -1.12
CA VAL A 262 -6.97 -8.58 -0.72
C VAL A 262 -6.96 -8.14 0.73
N THR A 263 -5.80 -8.13 1.35
CA THR A 263 -5.57 -7.56 2.68
C THR A 263 -4.13 -7.01 2.76
N LEU A 264 -3.81 -6.39 3.89
CA LEU A 264 -2.45 -5.96 4.22
C LEU A 264 -1.90 -6.91 5.28
N VAL A 265 -0.70 -7.45 5.09
CA VAL A 265 0.00 -8.23 6.12
C VAL A 265 1.14 -7.37 6.62
N PHE A 266 1.21 -7.13 7.93
CA PHE A 266 2.27 -6.33 8.55
C PHE A 266 3.36 -7.26 9.08
N GLY A 267 4.62 -6.90 8.85
CA GLY A 267 5.72 -7.85 8.77
C GLY A 267 5.66 -8.70 7.50
N ASP A 268 6.82 -9.13 7.01
CA ASP A 268 6.94 -9.93 5.77
C ASP A 268 7.14 -11.43 6.05
N GLY A 269 7.23 -11.82 7.33
CA GLY A 269 7.52 -13.18 7.75
C GLY A 269 9.00 -13.57 7.66
N ASN A 270 9.88 -12.66 7.26
CA ASN A 270 11.30 -12.88 7.05
C ASN A 270 12.15 -11.98 7.97
N GLY A 271 12.50 -12.48 9.16
CA GLY A 271 13.54 -11.89 9.99
C GLY A 271 13.21 -10.50 10.56
N ALA A 272 14.17 -9.56 10.46
CA ALA A 272 14.18 -8.24 11.12
C ALA A 272 13.19 -7.20 10.57
N SER A 273 12.31 -7.63 9.66
CA SER A 273 11.25 -6.81 9.05
C SER A 273 9.91 -6.96 9.79
N ASN A 274 9.86 -7.74 10.86
CA ASN A 274 8.64 -8.03 11.63
C ASN A 274 8.41 -6.98 12.73
N ASP A 275 7.21 -6.44 12.82
CA ASP A 275 6.85 -5.43 13.81
C ASP A 275 6.87 -5.99 15.23
N TYR A 276 7.90 -5.61 16.00
CA TYR A 276 8.21 -6.20 17.30
C TYR A 276 8.29 -7.73 17.24
N GLY A 277 8.82 -8.28 16.14
CA GLY A 277 8.92 -9.73 15.93
C GLY A 277 7.60 -10.41 15.56
N HIS A 278 6.51 -9.66 15.36
CA HIS A 278 5.24 -10.20 14.91
C HIS A 278 5.06 -10.11 13.38
N VAL A 279 4.46 -11.15 12.81
CA VAL A 279 3.68 -11.02 11.57
C VAL A 279 2.23 -10.84 11.97
N VAL A 280 1.63 -9.73 11.56
CA VAL A 280 0.27 -9.35 11.93
C VAL A 280 -0.64 -9.48 10.71
N TYR A 281 -1.67 -10.30 10.89
CA TYR A 281 -2.75 -10.49 9.94
C TYR A 281 -3.99 -9.75 10.47
N PRO A 282 -4.37 -8.60 9.90
CA PRO A 282 -5.64 -7.94 10.20
C PRO A 282 -6.79 -8.90 9.93
N GLU A 283 -7.85 -8.84 10.76
CA GLU A 283 -9.03 -9.68 10.55
C GLU A 283 -9.78 -9.30 9.26
N GLU A 284 -9.63 -8.05 8.82
CA GLU A 284 -10.30 -7.50 7.65
C GLU A 284 -9.66 -7.93 6.33
N LYS A 285 -10.53 -8.18 5.35
CA LYS A 285 -10.18 -8.29 3.93
C LYS A 285 -11.07 -7.39 3.09
N VAL A 286 -10.64 -7.12 1.87
CA VAL A 286 -11.26 -6.20 0.95
C VAL A 286 -11.60 -6.95 -0.33
N TYR A 287 -12.86 -6.92 -0.76
CA TYR A 287 -13.18 -7.33 -2.12
C TYR A 287 -12.60 -6.28 -3.08
N SER A 288 -11.66 -6.67 -3.95
CA SER A 288 -11.15 -5.81 -5.02
C SER A 288 -12.03 -6.00 -6.25
N PRO A 289 -12.97 -5.07 -6.54
CA PRO A 289 -13.90 -5.24 -7.65
C PRO A 289 -13.16 -5.12 -8.97
N GLU A 290 -13.48 -6.01 -9.89
CA GLU A 290 -13.04 -5.93 -11.28
C GLU A 290 -13.49 -4.63 -11.95
N ILE A 291 -12.76 -4.21 -12.98
CA ILE A 291 -13.01 -2.94 -13.67
C ILE A 291 -13.08 -3.11 -15.19
N ASN A 292 -14.12 -2.53 -15.77
CA ASN A 292 -14.36 -2.53 -17.21
C ASN A 292 -13.48 -1.49 -17.92
N PRO A 293 -13.07 -1.75 -19.18
CA PRO A 293 -12.43 -0.75 -20.03
C PRO A 293 -13.36 0.44 -20.30
N ILE A 294 -12.73 1.57 -20.61
CA ILE A 294 -13.40 2.67 -21.31
C ILE A 294 -13.91 2.23 -22.70
N CYS A 295 -14.89 2.95 -23.24
CA CYS A 295 -15.42 2.74 -24.60
C CYS A 295 -14.37 2.93 -25.71
N ASP A 296 -14.69 2.53 -26.93
CA ASP A 296 -13.88 2.80 -28.14
C ASP A 296 -14.33 4.08 -28.86
N LEU A 297 -13.64 4.41 -29.96
CA LEU A 297 -14.08 5.43 -30.91
C LEU A 297 -14.91 4.79 -32.02
N LYS A 298 -15.79 5.57 -32.66
CA LYS A 298 -16.52 5.19 -33.87
C LYS A 298 -16.72 6.38 -34.79
N ASN A 299 -17.03 6.10 -36.05
CA ASN A 299 -17.33 7.11 -37.06
C ASN A 299 -16.24 8.20 -37.18
N VAL A 300 -14.97 7.82 -36.94
CA VAL A 300 -13.85 8.75 -36.97
C VAL A 300 -13.51 9.12 -38.40
N LYS A 301 -13.37 10.41 -38.66
CA LYS A 301 -13.09 11.01 -39.96
C LYS A 301 -12.04 12.09 -39.82
N ILE A 302 -11.44 12.46 -40.95
CA ILE A 302 -10.50 13.57 -41.04
C ILE A 302 -11.02 14.62 -42.02
N GLU A 303 -11.04 15.87 -41.59
CA GLU A 303 -11.22 17.02 -42.48
C GLU A 303 -9.86 17.68 -42.71
N VAL A 304 -9.54 18.02 -43.96
CA VAL A 304 -8.37 18.81 -44.30
C VAL A 304 -8.83 20.10 -44.99
N LYS A 305 -8.63 21.24 -44.35
CA LYS A 305 -8.97 22.58 -44.87
C LYS A 305 -7.74 23.48 -44.80
N HIS A 306 -7.38 24.09 -45.93
CA HIS A 306 -6.28 25.07 -46.00
C HIS A 306 -4.94 24.60 -45.39
N GLY A 307 -4.65 23.30 -45.43
CA GLY A 307 -3.43 22.72 -44.87
C GLY A 307 -3.51 22.30 -43.39
N GLU A 308 -4.61 22.60 -42.70
CA GLU A 308 -4.88 22.11 -41.35
C GLU A 308 -5.76 20.87 -41.39
N SER A 309 -5.37 19.84 -40.65
CA SER A 309 -6.11 18.59 -40.50
C SER A 309 -6.81 18.53 -39.15
N THR A 310 -8.06 18.10 -39.14
CA THR A 310 -8.87 17.91 -37.93
C THR A 310 -9.48 16.52 -37.93
N LEU A 311 -9.15 15.72 -36.91
CA LEU A 311 -9.86 14.48 -36.62
C LEU A 311 -11.16 14.78 -35.90
N TRP A 312 -12.22 14.09 -36.25
CA TRP A 312 -13.51 14.21 -35.59
C TRP A 312 -14.25 12.88 -35.62
N GLY A 313 -15.09 12.63 -34.64
CA GLY A 313 -15.76 11.33 -34.53
C GLY A 313 -16.56 11.22 -33.25
N GLU A 314 -16.96 10.00 -32.91
CA GLU A 314 -17.81 9.70 -31.77
C GLU A 314 -17.13 8.74 -30.80
N PHE A 315 -17.47 8.84 -29.51
CA PHE A 315 -17.22 7.79 -28.53
C PHE A 315 -18.32 6.73 -28.64
N ASP A 316 -17.95 5.45 -28.67
CA ASP A 316 -18.91 4.35 -28.70
C ASP A 316 -19.39 3.97 -27.30
N VAL A 317 -20.11 4.89 -26.66
CA VAL A 317 -20.56 4.76 -25.26
C VAL A 317 -21.46 3.55 -24.99
N ASN A 318 -22.03 2.95 -26.04
CA ASN A 318 -22.81 1.71 -25.95
C ASN A 318 -21.95 0.50 -25.59
N GLN A 319 -20.62 0.59 -25.74
CA GLN A 319 -19.67 -0.47 -25.33
C GLN A 319 -19.29 -0.39 -23.84
N LEU A 320 -19.74 0.65 -23.11
CA LEU A 320 -19.46 0.73 -21.68
C LEU A 320 -20.17 -0.41 -20.97
N GLY A 321 -19.38 -1.25 -20.28
CA GLY A 321 -19.90 -2.26 -19.39
C GLY A 321 -20.53 -1.66 -18.14
N GLU A 322 -20.99 -2.52 -17.24
CA GLU A 322 -21.47 -2.07 -15.94
C GLU A 322 -20.34 -1.49 -15.08
N PHE A 323 -20.68 -0.65 -14.11
CA PHE A 323 -19.72 -0.08 -13.17
C PHE A 323 -20.19 -0.23 -11.73
N TYR A 324 -19.25 -0.19 -10.78
CA TYR A 324 -19.59 -0.11 -9.36
C TYR A 324 -19.81 1.35 -8.98
N PRO A 325 -20.92 1.73 -8.33
CA PRO A 325 -21.09 3.08 -7.79
C PRO A 325 -20.06 3.33 -6.70
N VAL A 326 -18.93 3.92 -7.10
CA VAL A 326 -17.68 3.97 -6.34
C VAL A 326 -17.63 5.13 -5.35
N GLU A 327 -18.73 5.39 -4.64
CA GLU A 327 -18.77 6.45 -3.62
C GLU A 327 -18.30 5.98 -2.25
N ALA A 328 -18.48 4.69 -1.91
CA ALA A 328 -17.99 4.11 -0.65
C ALA A 328 -17.88 2.59 -0.68
N PHE A 329 -17.07 2.04 0.23
CA PHE A 329 -17.14 0.64 0.66
C PHE A 329 -17.84 0.55 2.01
N VAL A 330 -18.52 -0.57 2.27
CA VAL A 330 -19.12 -0.90 3.56
C VAL A 330 -18.47 -2.16 4.14
N LYS A 331 -18.18 -2.11 5.44
CA LYS A 331 -17.63 -3.25 6.19
C LYS A 331 -18.78 -4.15 6.65
N ASP A 332 -18.86 -5.36 6.10
CA ASP A 332 -19.59 -6.46 6.72
C ASP A 332 -18.82 -6.87 7.98
N LYS A 333 -19.35 -6.48 9.15
CA LYS A 333 -18.70 -6.73 10.45
C LYS A 333 -18.66 -8.21 10.82
N ALA A 334 -19.64 -9.00 10.39
CA ALA A 334 -19.71 -10.42 10.72
C ALA A 334 -18.66 -11.20 9.92
N LYS A 335 -18.53 -10.90 8.62
CA LYS A 335 -17.55 -11.57 7.74
C LYS A 335 -16.17 -10.92 7.74
N ARG A 336 -16.06 -9.72 8.32
CA ARG A 336 -14.86 -8.87 8.27
C ARG A 336 -14.42 -8.58 6.83
N ILE A 337 -15.38 -8.28 5.96
CA ILE A 337 -15.14 -7.98 4.53
C ILE A 337 -15.58 -6.56 4.22
N TRP A 338 -14.70 -5.77 3.62
CA TRP A 338 -15.07 -4.53 2.95
C TRP A 338 -15.58 -4.84 1.54
N ASN A 339 -16.84 -4.47 1.26
CA ASN A 339 -17.47 -4.63 -0.05
C ASN A 339 -17.79 -3.26 -0.65
N PRO A 340 -17.79 -3.10 -1.99
CA PRO A 340 -18.39 -1.96 -2.64
C PRO A 340 -19.83 -1.78 -2.19
N VAL A 341 -20.28 -0.54 -2.02
CA VAL A 341 -21.68 -0.25 -1.73
C VAL A 341 -22.53 -0.49 -2.97
N GLY A 342 -23.64 -1.19 -2.81
CA GLY A 342 -24.61 -1.44 -3.88
C GLY A 342 -24.18 -2.52 -4.87
N GLU A 343 -25.03 -2.72 -5.86
CA GLU A 343 -24.77 -3.62 -6.99
C GLU A 343 -24.13 -2.85 -8.14
N LYS A 344 -23.65 -3.60 -9.14
CA LYS A 344 -23.21 -3.01 -10.41
C LYS A 344 -24.37 -2.25 -11.05
N LYS A 345 -24.05 -1.15 -11.69
CA LYS A 345 -24.99 -0.29 -12.40
C LYS A 345 -24.67 -0.27 -13.90
N PRO A 346 -25.69 -0.20 -14.76
CA PRO A 346 -25.48 0.00 -16.19
C PRO A 346 -24.88 1.39 -16.45
N ALA A 347 -24.16 1.55 -17.56
CA ALA A 347 -23.53 2.82 -17.92
C ALA A 347 -24.53 4.00 -17.99
N SER A 348 -25.81 3.75 -18.29
CA SER A 348 -26.88 4.76 -18.28
C SER A 348 -27.11 5.45 -16.94
N GLU A 349 -26.62 4.89 -15.83
CA GLU A 349 -26.72 5.46 -14.48
C GLU A 349 -25.44 6.18 -14.02
N LEU A 350 -24.48 6.39 -14.90
CA LEU A 350 -23.29 7.19 -14.59
C LEU A 350 -23.67 8.62 -14.17
N PRO A 351 -22.84 9.29 -13.35
CA PRO A 351 -23.04 10.70 -13.00
C PRO A 351 -23.26 11.56 -14.25
N LYS A 352 -24.16 12.55 -14.17
CA LYS A 352 -24.51 13.40 -15.32
C LYS A 352 -23.32 14.20 -15.86
N ASP A 353 -22.36 14.49 -14.98
CA ASP A 353 -21.11 15.19 -15.23
C ASP A 353 -19.93 14.26 -15.56
N PHE A 354 -20.17 12.94 -15.61
CA PHE A 354 -19.19 11.97 -16.09
C PHE A 354 -18.71 12.38 -17.49
N ASN A 355 -17.41 12.52 -17.64
CA ASN A 355 -16.80 12.93 -18.91
C ASN A 355 -15.65 12.00 -19.35
N PHE A 356 -15.41 12.03 -20.65
CA PHE A 356 -14.20 11.50 -21.25
C PHE A 356 -13.25 12.61 -21.63
N MET A 357 -11.96 12.31 -21.54
CA MET A 357 -10.91 13.12 -22.12
C MET A 357 -10.32 12.38 -23.31
N ILE A 358 -10.30 13.05 -24.46
CA ILE A 358 -9.51 12.61 -25.62
C ILE A 358 -8.39 13.61 -25.87
N MET A 359 -7.20 13.08 -26.15
CA MET A 359 -5.98 13.84 -26.30
C MET A 359 -5.25 13.41 -27.56
N MET A 360 -4.53 14.34 -28.18
CA MET A 360 -3.67 14.02 -29.32
C MET A 360 -2.41 14.85 -29.29
N SER A 361 -1.25 14.23 -29.49
CA SER A 361 0.00 14.96 -29.70
C SER A 361 -0.08 15.78 -30.98
N MET A 362 0.49 16.98 -31.04
CA MET A 362 0.46 17.85 -32.22
C MET A 362 1.86 18.00 -32.83
N SER A 363 2.52 16.86 -33.11
CA SER A 363 3.85 16.86 -33.70
C SER A 363 3.77 16.96 -35.22
N HIS A 364 4.27 18.05 -35.80
CA HIS A 364 4.40 18.21 -37.24
C HIS A 364 5.88 18.07 -37.64
N SER A 365 6.19 17.15 -38.54
CA SER A 365 7.54 17.04 -39.15
C SER A 365 8.71 16.88 -38.17
N GLY A 366 8.49 16.20 -37.04
CA GLY A 366 9.55 15.92 -36.06
C GLY A 366 9.95 17.12 -35.19
N SER A 367 9.12 18.17 -35.11
CA SER A 367 9.30 19.22 -34.10
C SER A 367 9.27 18.58 -32.70
N GLY A 368 10.38 18.65 -31.98
CA GLY A 368 10.60 17.97 -30.69
C GLY A 368 9.83 18.55 -29.50
N GLY A 369 8.61 19.08 -29.70
CA GLY A 369 7.75 19.63 -28.66
C GLY A 369 6.46 18.81 -28.51
N LEU A 370 6.11 18.47 -27.27
CA LEU A 370 4.81 17.88 -26.91
C LEU A 370 3.79 19.00 -26.66
N THR A 371 3.18 19.51 -27.73
CA THR A 371 1.91 20.23 -27.61
C THR A 371 0.78 19.23 -27.83
N SER A 372 -0.32 19.34 -27.10
CA SER A 372 -1.45 18.41 -27.24
C SER A 372 -2.78 19.14 -27.40
N SER A 373 -3.67 18.57 -28.22
CA SER A 373 -5.08 18.96 -28.30
C SER A 373 -5.85 18.11 -27.29
N TYR A 374 -6.69 18.74 -26.46
CA TYR A 374 -7.49 18.05 -25.43
C TYR A 374 -8.95 18.42 -25.60
N SER A 375 -9.83 17.49 -25.29
CA SER A 375 -11.24 17.82 -25.13
C SER A 375 -11.90 16.97 -24.06
N ASN A 376 -12.68 17.62 -23.19
CA ASN A 376 -13.44 17.02 -22.10
C ASN A 376 -14.94 17.14 -22.41
N TYR A 377 -15.62 16.00 -22.58
CA TYR A 377 -17.03 15.99 -22.96
C TYR A 377 -17.87 15.13 -22.02
N PRO A 378 -18.94 15.68 -21.42
CA PRO A 378 -19.87 14.88 -20.63
C PRO A 378 -20.62 13.86 -21.50
N ILE A 379 -20.82 12.64 -21.02
CA ILE A 379 -21.45 11.56 -21.80
C ILE A 379 -22.91 11.84 -22.14
N PHE A 380 -23.68 12.40 -21.20
CA PHE A 380 -25.15 12.50 -21.30
C PHE A 380 -25.66 13.86 -21.75
N THR A 381 -24.77 14.80 -22.10
CA THR A 381 -25.15 16.08 -22.68
C THR A 381 -24.63 16.14 -24.10
N LYS A 382 -25.57 16.15 -25.07
CA LYS A 382 -25.36 16.40 -26.50
C LYS A 382 -24.06 15.84 -27.08
N ASN A 383 -24.18 14.56 -27.39
CA ASN A 383 -23.42 13.78 -28.35
C ASN A 383 -21.99 13.51 -27.93
N SER A 384 -21.74 12.25 -27.59
CA SER A 384 -20.43 11.64 -27.37
C SER A 384 -19.57 11.79 -28.64
N ARG A 385 -19.13 13.01 -28.93
CA ARG A 385 -18.46 13.48 -30.13
C ARG A 385 -17.19 14.21 -29.74
N PHE A 386 -16.22 14.22 -30.62
CA PHE A 386 -14.97 14.94 -30.42
C PHE A 386 -14.48 15.61 -31.69
N THR A 387 -13.57 16.57 -31.49
CA THR A 387 -12.73 17.17 -32.53
C THR A 387 -11.31 17.35 -32.00
N LEU A 388 -10.31 17.00 -32.79
CA LEU A 388 -8.89 17.13 -32.49
C LEU A 388 -8.20 17.81 -33.67
N VAL A 389 -7.80 19.06 -33.49
CA VAL A 389 -7.14 19.88 -34.51
C VAL A 389 -5.65 19.53 -34.62
N SER A 390 -5.03 19.87 -35.75
CA SER A 390 -3.61 19.57 -36.04
C SER A 390 -3.28 18.07 -36.04
N ALA A 391 -4.14 17.27 -36.68
CA ALA A 391 -4.00 15.83 -36.76
C ALA A 391 -3.06 15.37 -37.89
N TYR A 392 -1.79 15.14 -37.57
CA TYR A 392 -0.76 14.72 -38.51
C TYR A 392 -0.39 13.25 -38.31
N PRO A 393 -0.07 12.50 -39.38
CA PRO A 393 0.47 11.16 -39.23
C PRO A 393 1.66 11.14 -38.26
N LYS A 394 1.76 10.06 -37.47
CA LYS A 394 2.65 9.86 -36.30
C LYS A 394 2.18 10.53 -35.01
N ASN A 395 1.10 11.32 -35.04
CA ASN A 395 0.48 11.76 -33.79
C ASN A 395 -0.09 10.56 -33.03
N TYR A 396 0.05 10.59 -31.73
CA TYR A 396 -0.54 9.63 -30.82
C TYR A 396 -1.86 10.20 -30.28
N VAL A 397 -2.92 9.39 -30.31
CA VAL A 397 -4.27 9.72 -29.83
C VAL A 397 -4.58 8.88 -28.59
N GLU A 398 -5.01 9.51 -27.50
CA GLU A 398 -5.32 8.85 -26.24
C GLU A 398 -6.75 9.16 -25.79
N LEU A 399 -7.46 8.12 -25.38
CA LEU A 399 -8.76 8.18 -24.74
C LEU A 399 -8.63 7.71 -23.29
N GLN A 400 -9.07 8.55 -22.37
CA GLN A 400 -9.13 8.25 -20.94
C GLN A 400 -10.39 8.82 -20.29
N GLY A 401 -10.75 8.31 -19.12
CA GLY A 401 -11.74 8.98 -18.27
C GLY A 401 -11.20 10.33 -17.80
N GLY A 402 -12.08 11.30 -17.55
CA GLY A 402 -11.69 12.47 -16.77
C GLY A 402 -11.07 12.05 -15.44
N SER A 403 -10.18 12.87 -14.90
CA SER A 403 -9.39 12.55 -13.69
C SER A 403 -10.25 11.98 -12.56
N GLU A 404 -11.34 12.65 -12.19
CA GLU A 404 -12.22 12.22 -11.11
C GLU A 404 -13.03 10.94 -11.41
N TYR A 405 -13.12 10.56 -12.68
CA TYR A 405 -13.92 9.45 -13.17
C TYR A 405 -13.11 8.20 -13.52
N ALA A 406 -11.78 8.29 -13.45
CA ALA A 406 -10.87 7.15 -13.69
C ALA A 406 -11.00 6.01 -12.65
N LYS A 407 -11.87 6.17 -11.64
CA LYS A 407 -12.29 5.13 -10.70
C LYS A 407 -13.42 4.22 -11.22
N TYR A 408 -14.17 4.65 -12.24
CA TYR A 408 -15.34 3.92 -12.75
C TYR A 408 -14.97 2.91 -13.84
N TYR A 409 -14.11 3.32 -14.77
CA TYR A 409 -13.59 2.50 -15.87
C TYR A 409 -12.08 2.65 -15.95
N ARG A 410 -11.38 1.59 -16.35
CA ARG A 410 -9.92 1.66 -16.56
C ARG A 410 -9.62 2.54 -17.77
N GLY A 411 -8.74 3.51 -17.56
CA GLY A 411 -8.32 4.49 -18.55
C GLY A 411 -7.09 4.04 -19.33
N ARG A 412 -6.91 4.71 -20.49
CA ARG A 412 -5.86 4.57 -21.51
C ARG A 412 -6.15 3.53 -22.59
N LYS A 413 -7.06 3.92 -23.51
CA LYS A 413 -7.02 3.43 -24.89
C LYS A 413 -6.21 4.40 -25.73
N ALA A 414 -5.41 3.85 -26.62
CA ALA A 414 -4.34 4.58 -27.25
C ALA A 414 -4.25 4.16 -28.72
N TYR A 415 -4.00 5.10 -29.62
CA TYR A 415 -3.93 4.87 -31.05
C TYR A 415 -2.77 5.63 -31.66
N ASN A 416 -2.06 5.01 -32.61
CA ASN A 416 -1.18 5.71 -33.53
C ASN A 416 -2.02 6.18 -34.72
N PHE A 417 -2.00 7.48 -34.97
CA PHE A 417 -2.56 8.00 -36.20
C PHE A 417 -1.53 7.85 -37.31
N VAL A 418 -1.79 6.98 -38.27
CA VAL A 418 -0.85 6.63 -39.34
C VAL A 418 -1.48 6.87 -40.69
N GLN A 419 -0.61 7.03 -41.69
CA GLN A 419 -1.00 6.99 -43.08
C GLN A 419 -0.37 5.74 -43.69
N ASP A 420 -1.20 4.89 -44.29
CA ASP A 420 -0.74 3.65 -44.91
C ASP A 420 -0.02 3.93 -46.25
N THR A 421 0.52 2.88 -46.87
CA THR A 421 1.22 2.97 -48.16
C THR A 421 0.34 3.41 -49.33
N TYR A 422 -0.98 3.40 -49.15
CA TYR A 422 -1.99 3.82 -50.12
C TYR A 422 -2.57 5.20 -49.80
N TRP A 423 -1.93 5.96 -48.91
CA TRP A 423 -2.34 7.29 -48.45
C TRP A 423 -3.67 7.32 -47.67
N ASN A 424 -4.17 6.17 -47.21
CA ASN A 424 -5.33 6.14 -46.31
C ASN A 424 -4.90 6.49 -44.89
N TYR A 425 -5.72 7.30 -44.22
CA TYR A 425 -5.54 7.58 -42.81
C TYR A 425 -6.15 6.46 -41.96
N VAL A 426 -5.44 6.07 -40.91
CA VAL A 426 -5.83 4.97 -40.04
C VAL A 426 -5.49 5.29 -38.59
N LEU A 427 -6.39 4.94 -37.67
CA LEU A 427 -6.05 4.80 -36.25
C LEU A 427 -5.71 3.33 -35.98
N GLU A 428 -4.45 3.09 -35.66
CA GLU A 428 -3.92 1.78 -35.27
C GLU A 428 -3.84 1.72 -33.75
N ASP A 429 -4.42 0.69 -33.13
CA ASP A 429 -4.32 0.48 -31.69
C ASP A 429 -2.85 0.45 -31.22
N TYR A 430 -2.53 1.26 -30.22
CA TYR A 430 -1.15 1.48 -29.81
C TYR A 430 -0.48 0.22 -29.27
N ASN A 431 -1.22 -0.56 -28.47
CA ASN A 431 -0.73 -1.75 -27.80
C ASN A 431 -0.67 -2.94 -28.75
N THR A 432 -1.76 -3.16 -29.49
CA THR A 432 -1.94 -4.40 -30.23
C THR A 432 -1.41 -4.34 -31.66
N LYS A 433 -1.28 -3.14 -32.24
CA LYS A 433 -1.03 -2.94 -33.68
C LYS A 433 -2.07 -3.63 -34.58
N GLU A 434 -3.18 -4.10 -33.99
CA GLU A 434 -4.26 -4.82 -34.63
C GLU A 434 -5.56 -4.00 -34.54
N GLY A 435 -6.38 -4.07 -35.59
CA GLY A 435 -7.65 -3.33 -35.64
C GLY A 435 -7.47 -1.93 -36.20
N LEU A 436 -7.20 -1.87 -37.51
CA LEU A 436 -7.18 -0.66 -38.30
C LEU A 436 -8.57 -0.03 -38.31
N MET A 437 -8.73 1.11 -37.65
CA MET A 437 -9.90 1.97 -37.90
C MET A 437 -9.57 2.89 -39.05
N VAL A 438 -10.10 2.58 -40.23
CA VAL A 438 -9.98 3.45 -41.41
C VAL A 438 -10.63 4.79 -41.09
N VAL A 439 -9.90 5.87 -41.34
CA VAL A 439 -10.34 7.25 -41.12
C VAL A 439 -10.58 7.90 -42.49
N PRO A 440 -11.79 7.81 -43.06
CA PRO A 440 -12.07 8.42 -44.34
C PRO A 440 -12.07 9.95 -44.25
N GLN A 441 -11.82 10.61 -45.37
CA GLN A 441 -12.00 12.05 -45.48
C GLN A 441 -13.49 12.42 -45.36
N GLY A 442 -13.79 13.52 -44.67
CA GLY A 442 -15.14 14.03 -44.56
C GLY A 442 -15.22 15.40 -43.91
N TYR A 443 -16.22 16.18 -44.31
CA TYR A 443 -16.45 17.52 -43.77
C TYR A 443 -17.08 17.48 -42.38
N ILE A 444 -16.61 18.33 -41.48
CA ILE A 444 -17.18 18.48 -40.13
C ILE A 444 -18.55 19.19 -40.27
N PRO A 445 -19.65 18.62 -39.75
CA PRO A 445 -20.95 19.27 -39.76
C PRO A 445 -20.93 20.63 -39.04
N THR A 446 -21.67 21.61 -39.54
CA THR A 446 -21.69 23.00 -39.01
C THR A 446 -22.18 23.11 -37.55
N ASP A 447 -22.89 22.10 -37.07
CA ASP A 447 -23.43 21.97 -35.72
C ASP A 447 -22.82 20.80 -34.93
N TRP A 448 -21.67 20.25 -35.39
CA TRP A 448 -21.10 19.02 -34.85
C TRP A 448 -20.96 19.02 -33.31
N MET A 449 -20.53 20.16 -32.76
CA MET A 449 -20.28 20.38 -31.33
C MET A 449 -21.38 21.19 -30.61
N LYS A 450 -22.53 21.48 -31.25
CA LYS A 450 -23.60 22.36 -30.71
C LYS A 450 -24.73 21.63 -29.97
#